data_AF-A0A925IEZ9-F1
#
_entry.id   AF-A0A925IEZ9-F1
#
_cell.length_a   1.000
_cell.length_b   1.000
_cell.length_c   1.000
_cell.angle_alpha   90.00
_cell.angle_beta   90.00
_cell.angle_gamma   90.00
#
_symmetry.space_group_name_H-M   'P 1'
#
loop_
_entity.id
_entity.type
_entity.pdbx_description
1 polymer ?
#
loop_
_entity_poly.entity_id
_entity_poly.type
_entity_poly.pdbx_seq_one_letter_code
_entity_poly.pdbx_strand_id
1 'polypeptide(L)'
;MKNWANLFALVLIITATTNCKKDDGGSAPPAVDAPSVITFTKPTAGTIYINGSSVVIEGEITDTNVLATVGVQIKNTSSGAVLFSQSTPSGNVTFYRFLFSWTVTGITVPTQVTVTVTAVDKLSKTVTKSVNVMLNS
;
A
#
# COMPACT_ATOMS: atom_id res chain seq x y z
N MET A 1 -22.79 -13.91 55.58
CA MET A 1 -22.53 -14.88 56.66
C MET A 1 -23.31 -16.16 56.35
N LYS A 2 -22.62 -17.32 56.27
CA LYS A 2 -23.09 -18.66 56.68
C LYS A 2 -24.19 -19.31 55.78
N ASN A 3 -24.12 -20.49 55.12
CA ASN A 3 -23.37 -21.77 55.12
C ASN A 3 -23.47 -22.37 53.69
N TRP A 4 -22.54 -23.07 53.02
CA TRP A 4 -21.86 -24.38 53.25
C TRP A 4 -22.78 -25.60 53.48
N ALA A 5 -22.89 -26.49 52.48
CA ALA A 5 -22.33 -27.85 52.51
C ALA A 5 -22.93 -28.80 51.43
N ASN A 6 -22.02 -29.49 50.71
CA ASN A 6 -22.10 -30.88 50.20
C ASN A 6 -23.13 -31.21 49.08
N LEU A 7 -22.94 -32.14 48.13
CA LEU A 7 -22.18 -33.39 48.11
C LEU A 7 -22.09 -33.90 46.63
N PHE A 8 -20.97 -34.53 46.28
CA PHE A 8 -20.71 -35.57 45.27
C PHE A 8 -21.77 -35.94 44.20
N ALA A 9 -21.35 -35.97 42.92
CA ALA A 9 -21.46 -37.18 42.09
C ALA A 9 -20.62 -37.06 40.80
N LEU A 10 -19.64 -37.96 40.69
CA LEU A 10 -18.88 -38.30 39.49
C LEU A 10 -19.79 -39.07 38.52
N VAL A 11 -19.98 -38.59 37.29
CA VAL A 11 -20.43 -39.43 36.18
C VAL A 11 -19.61 -39.07 34.95
N LEU A 12 -18.64 -39.94 34.67
CA LEU A 12 -17.86 -40.02 33.45
C LEU A 12 -18.74 -40.70 32.37
N ILE A 13 -19.25 -39.93 31.40
CA ILE A 13 -19.86 -40.50 30.20
C ILE A 13 -18.91 -40.21 29.03
N ILE A 14 -18.21 -41.27 28.62
CA ILE A 14 -17.41 -41.32 27.41
C ILE A 14 -18.38 -41.59 26.26
N THR A 15 -18.80 -40.54 25.55
CA THR A 15 -19.40 -40.72 24.22
C THR A 15 -18.32 -40.54 23.17
N ALA A 16 -17.82 -41.67 22.67
CA ALA A 16 -17.07 -41.73 21.43
C ALA A 16 -18.03 -41.39 20.27
N THR A 17 -18.16 -40.11 19.95
CA THR A 17 -18.69 -39.72 18.64
C THR A 17 -17.58 -39.94 17.63
N THR A 18 -17.77 -40.93 16.78
CA THR A 18 -16.99 -41.17 15.56
C THR A 18 -17.04 -39.92 14.70
N ASN A 19 -16.08 -39.02 14.86
CA ASN A 19 -15.79 -38.00 13.87
C ASN A 19 -15.16 -38.69 12.67
N CYS A 20 -16.00 -39.09 11.72
CA CYS A 20 -15.58 -39.23 10.33
C CYS A 20 -15.11 -37.85 9.85
N LYS A 21 -13.83 -37.54 10.06
CA LYS A 21 -13.17 -36.49 9.28
C LYS A 21 -12.72 -37.15 7.99
N LYS A 22 -13.51 -36.86 6.95
CA LYS A 22 -13.13 -37.03 5.56
C LYS A 22 -11.86 -36.21 5.34
N ASP A 23 -10.73 -36.90 5.26
CA ASP A 23 -9.50 -36.36 4.70
C ASP A 23 -9.77 -36.07 3.23
N ASP A 24 -9.97 -34.80 2.88
CA ASP A 24 -9.92 -34.35 1.49
C ASP A 24 -9.34 -32.94 1.45
N GLY A 25 -8.12 -32.85 0.94
CA GLY A 25 -7.50 -31.61 0.49
C GLY A 25 -6.84 -30.81 1.60
N GLY A 26 -5.58 -31.14 1.90
CA GLY A 26 -4.66 -30.19 2.49
C GLY A 26 -4.64 -28.94 1.61
N SER A 27 -5.43 -27.95 1.98
CA SER A 27 -5.38 -26.64 1.35
C SER A 27 -3.96 -26.15 1.59
N ALA A 28 -3.20 -25.94 0.51
CA ALA A 28 -1.90 -25.29 0.63
C ALA A 28 -2.08 -24.06 1.54
N PRO A 29 -1.16 -23.80 2.48
CA PRO A 29 -1.25 -22.59 3.30
C PRO A 29 -1.54 -21.40 2.40
N PRO A 30 -2.46 -20.50 2.77
CA PRO A 30 -2.73 -19.32 1.96
C PRO A 30 -1.40 -18.64 1.63
N ALA A 31 -1.22 -18.27 0.36
CA ALA A 31 0.01 -17.63 -0.10
C ALA A 31 0.34 -16.47 0.86
N VAL A 32 1.58 -16.44 1.34
CA VAL A 32 2.03 -15.38 2.24
C VAL A 32 1.99 -14.08 1.46
N ASP A 33 1.19 -13.13 1.96
CA ASP A 33 1.10 -11.77 1.44
C ASP A 33 2.48 -11.11 1.47
N ALA A 34 3.02 -10.80 0.28
CA ALA A 34 4.23 -10.00 0.13
C ALA A 34 3.84 -8.56 -0.22
N PRO A 35 4.46 -7.54 0.43
CA PRO A 35 4.18 -6.15 0.10
C PRO A 35 4.50 -5.84 -1.35
N SER A 36 3.69 -4.98 -1.98
CA SER A 36 3.97 -4.49 -3.32
C SER A 36 5.32 -3.74 -3.36
N VAL A 37 5.99 -3.77 -4.52
CA VAL A 37 7.29 -3.11 -4.72
C VAL A 37 7.15 -2.03 -5.79
N ILE A 38 7.42 -0.77 -5.43
CA ILE A 38 7.40 0.38 -6.34
C ILE A 38 8.83 0.69 -6.81
N THR A 39 9.01 0.80 -8.12
CA THR A 39 10.27 1.25 -8.75
C THR A 39 10.02 2.49 -9.60
N PHE A 40 10.79 3.56 -9.35
CA PHE A 40 10.74 4.77 -10.18
C PHE A 40 11.68 4.64 -11.38
N THR A 41 11.17 5.01 -12.56
CA THR A 41 11.98 5.34 -13.74
C THR A 41 12.19 6.85 -13.82
N LYS A 42 11.16 7.65 -13.47
CA LYS A 42 11.21 9.11 -13.36
C LYS A 42 10.31 9.62 -12.22
N PRO A 43 10.66 10.73 -11.57
CA PRO A 43 11.90 11.50 -11.74
C PRO A 43 13.08 10.83 -11.01
N THR A 44 14.30 11.22 -11.35
CA THR A 44 15.49 10.87 -10.56
C THR A 44 15.70 11.90 -9.45
N ALA A 45 16.26 11.45 -8.32
CA ALA A 45 16.50 12.32 -7.17
C ALA A 45 17.38 13.52 -7.56
N GLY A 46 17.01 14.70 -7.10
CA GLY A 46 17.75 15.95 -7.36
C GLY A 46 17.49 16.58 -8.73
N THR A 47 16.62 15.99 -9.57
CA THR A 47 16.20 16.65 -10.82
C THR A 47 15.60 18.02 -10.53
N ILE A 48 15.93 19.01 -11.37
CA ILE A 48 15.40 20.37 -11.30
C ILE A 48 14.36 20.56 -12.41
N TYR A 49 13.17 21.02 -12.05
CA TYR A 49 12.10 21.36 -12.97
C TYR A 49 11.82 22.87 -12.91
N ILE A 50 11.69 23.50 -14.07
CA ILE A 50 11.41 24.93 -14.19
C ILE A 50 9.89 25.15 -14.18
N ASN A 51 9.43 26.29 -13.69
CA ASN A 51 8.03 26.68 -13.73
C ASN A 51 7.51 26.66 -15.19
N GLY A 52 6.34 26.06 -15.39
CA GLY A 52 5.77 25.78 -16.72
C GLY A 52 6.25 24.48 -17.37
N SER A 53 7.29 23.81 -16.85
CA SER A 53 7.71 22.50 -17.34
C SER A 53 6.83 21.36 -16.80
N SER A 54 6.84 20.22 -17.49
CA SER A 54 6.13 19.02 -17.05
C SER A 54 7.03 18.13 -16.19
N VAL A 55 6.56 17.81 -14.98
CA VAL A 55 7.08 16.72 -14.16
C VAL A 55 6.40 15.44 -14.59
N VAL A 56 7.16 14.54 -15.22
CA VAL A 56 6.71 13.19 -15.55
C VAL A 56 7.10 12.25 -14.42
N ILE A 57 6.10 11.57 -13.85
CA ILE A 57 6.27 10.56 -12.81
C ILE A 57 5.92 9.20 -13.42
N GLU A 58 6.94 8.36 -13.54
CA GLU A 58 6.86 7.11 -14.29
C GLU A 58 7.58 6.00 -13.55
N GLY A 59 7.03 4.79 -13.62
CA GLY A 59 7.66 3.62 -13.06
C GLY A 59 6.74 2.41 -13.09
N GLU A 60 7.12 1.41 -12.31
CA GLU A 60 6.47 0.11 -12.29
C GLU A 60 6.19 -0.33 -10.85
N ILE A 61 5.13 -1.12 -10.69
CA ILE A 61 4.75 -1.72 -9.41
C ILE A 61 4.48 -3.20 -9.62
N THR A 62 5.05 -4.04 -8.77
CA THR A 62 4.78 -5.48 -8.71
C THR A 62 4.10 -5.84 -7.40
N ASP A 63 3.15 -6.77 -7.45
CA ASP A 63 2.38 -7.24 -6.28
C ASP A 63 1.92 -8.68 -6.49
N THR A 64 2.04 -9.52 -5.46
CA THR A 64 1.54 -10.90 -5.47
C THR A 64 0.04 -11.01 -5.16
N ASN A 65 -0.54 -10.02 -4.47
CA ASN A 65 -1.92 -10.00 -3.98
C ASN A 65 -2.86 -9.15 -4.83
N VAL A 66 -2.36 -8.70 -5.99
CA VAL A 66 -3.06 -7.84 -6.94
C VAL A 66 -3.23 -6.40 -6.44
N LEU A 67 -2.66 -5.45 -7.18
CA LEU A 67 -2.85 -4.02 -6.94
C LEU A 67 -4.30 -3.61 -7.18
N ALA A 68 -4.85 -2.76 -6.31
CA ALA A 68 -6.16 -2.14 -6.50
C ALA A 68 -6.07 -0.68 -6.99
N THR A 69 -5.20 0.13 -6.39
CA THR A 69 -5.05 1.55 -6.73
C THR A 69 -3.60 2.01 -6.69
N VAL A 70 -3.30 3.04 -7.47
CA VAL A 70 -2.01 3.73 -7.49
C VAL A 70 -2.27 5.23 -7.47
N GLY A 71 -1.60 5.94 -6.58
CA GLY A 71 -1.67 7.39 -6.48
C GLY A 71 -0.31 8.03 -6.45
N VAL A 72 -0.27 9.30 -6.82
CA VAL A 72 0.89 10.18 -6.71
C VAL A 72 0.52 11.43 -5.94
N GLN A 73 1.45 11.93 -5.15
CA GLN A 73 1.36 13.18 -4.44
C GLN A 73 2.69 13.93 -4.51
N ILE A 74 2.64 15.22 -4.81
CA ILE A 74 3.81 16.11 -4.76
C ILE A 74 3.58 17.12 -3.65
N LYS A 75 4.48 17.15 -2.69
CA LYS A 75 4.41 18.03 -1.51
C LYS A 75 5.61 18.94 -1.43
N ASN A 76 5.38 20.20 -1.10
CA ASN A 76 6.43 21.11 -0.65
C ASN A 76 7.03 20.57 0.66
N THR A 77 8.34 20.36 0.69
CA THR A 77 9.02 19.74 1.84
C THR A 77 9.06 20.67 3.05
N SER A 78 9.09 21.99 2.83
CA SER A 78 9.15 22.99 3.90
C SER A 78 7.78 23.28 4.51
N SER A 79 6.76 23.55 3.66
CA SER A 79 5.43 23.91 4.14
C SER A 79 4.48 22.72 4.34
N GLY A 80 4.82 21.54 3.80
CA GLY A 80 3.93 20.38 3.76
C GLY A 80 2.77 20.50 2.78
N ALA A 81 2.65 21.62 2.06
CA ALA A 81 1.56 21.88 1.13
C ALA A 81 1.55 20.85 -0.02
N VAL A 82 0.38 20.28 -0.32
CA VAL A 82 0.18 19.43 -1.48
C VAL A 82 0.05 20.31 -2.71
N LEU A 83 0.98 20.17 -3.64
CA LEU A 83 1.00 20.91 -4.91
C LEU A 83 0.28 20.15 -6.02
N PHE A 84 0.32 18.82 -5.94
CA PHE A 84 -0.33 17.93 -6.90
C PHE A 84 -0.72 16.62 -6.21
N SER A 85 -1.87 16.06 -6.59
CA SER A 85 -2.31 14.75 -6.14
C SER A 85 -3.23 14.13 -7.19
N GLN A 86 -3.00 12.87 -7.50
CA GLN A 86 -3.85 12.09 -8.40
C GLN A 86 -3.86 10.62 -7.97
N SER A 87 -4.94 9.91 -8.27
CA SER A 87 -5.04 8.46 -8.06
C SER A 87 -5.84 7.81 -9.18
N THR A 88 -5.46 6.58 -9.53
CA THR A 88 -6.13 5.77 -10.56
C THR A 88 -6.27 4.32 -10.09
N PRO A 89 -7.36 3.63 -10.44
CA PRO A 89 -7.43 2.19 -10.31
C PRO A 89 -6.34 1.51 -11.15
N SER A 90 -5.71 0.47 -10.63
CA SER A 90 -4.72 -0.33 -11.37
C SER A 90 -5.34 -1.43 -12.22
N GLY A 91 -6.65 -1.69 -12.05
CA GLY A 91 -7.37 -2.73 -12.79
C GLY A 91 -7.27 -4.12 -12.19
N ASN A 92 -6.85 -4.26 -10.93
CA ASN A 92 -6.65 -5.55 -10.28
C ASN A 92 -5.62 -6.43 -11.00
N VAL A 93 -4.39 -5.92 -11.13
CA VAL A 93 -3.25 -6.61 -11.76
C VAL A 93 -2.09 -6.82 -10.79
N THR A 94 -1.25 -7.81 -11.07
CA THR A 94 0.00 -8.08 -10.30
C THR A 94 1.20 -7.26 -10.78
N PHE A 95 1.08 -6.62 -11.95
CA PHE A 95 2.07 -5.72 -12.52
C PHE A 95 1.37 -4.50 -13.11
N TYR A 96 1.83 -3.30 -12.75
CA TYR A 96 1.25 -2.05 -13.22
C TYR A 96 2.34 -1.04 -13.59
N ARG A 97 2.22 -0.42 -14.76
CA ARG A 97 3.02 0.74 -15.16
C ARG A 97 2.23 2.00 -14.88
N PHE A 98 2.78 2.88 -14.05
CA PHE A 98 2.16 4.16 -13.77
C PHE A 98 2.82 5.27 -14.60
N LEU A 99 1.99 6.21 -15.05
CA LEU A 99 2.42 7.42 -15.72
C LEU A 99 1.52 8.57 -15.27
N PHE A 100 2.10 9.51 -14.53
CA PHE A 100 1.45 10.76 -14.17
C PHE A 100 2.25 11.93 -14.73
N SER A 101 1.56 13.02 -15.03
CA SER A 101 2.16 14.23 -15.56
C SER A 101 1.58 15.43 -14.84
N TRP A 102 2.44 16.33 -14.38
CA TRP A 102 2.03 17.56 -13.72
C TRP A 102 2.82 18.75 -14.28
N THR A 103 2.11 19.78 -14.75
CA THR A 103 2.75 21.04 -15.14
C THR A 103 3.01 21.89 -13.90
N VAL A 104 4.28 22.21 -13.65
CA VAL A 104 4.70 23.07 -12.55
C VAL A 104 4.11 24.46 -12.74
N THR A 105 3.42 24.98 -11.73
CA THR A 105 2.89 26.35 -11.74
C THR A 105 3.07 27.02 -10.39
N GLY A 106 3.16 28.35 -10.39
CA GLY A 106 3.19 29.15 -9.15
C GLY A 106 4.49 29.11 -8.35
N ILE A 107 5.59 28.67 -8.96
CA ILE A 107 6.90 28.63 -8.29
C ILE A 107 7.65 29.94 -8.57
N THR A 108 7.91 30.71 -7.52
CA THR A 108 8.62 32.01 -7.59
C THR A 108 9.97 32.00 -6.89
N VAL A 109 10.26 30.95 -6.13
CA VAL A 109 11.54 30.72 -5.44
C VAL A 109 11.91 29.24 -5.53
N PRO A 110 13.22 28.88 -5.50
CA PRO A 110 13.65 27.50 -5.44
C PRO A 110 12.93 26.74 -4.31
N THR A 111 12.21 25.69 -4.67
CA THR A 111 11.34 24.95 -3.76
C THR A 111 11.67 23.48 -3.83
N GLN A 112 12.13 22.90 -2.72
CA GLN A 112 12.29 21.46 -2.61
C GLN A 112 10.93 20.79 -2.42
N VAL A 113 10.67 19.74 -3.19
CA VAL A 113 9.45 18.96 -3.12
C VAL A 113 9.74 17.47 -3.07
N THR A 114 8.84 16.73 -2.44
CA THR A 114 8.85 15.27 -2.39
C THR A 114 7.73 14.73 -3.27
N VAL A 115 8.10 13.97 -4.29
CA VAL A 115 7.18 13.16 -5.10
C VAL A 115 7.00 11.82 -4.40
N THR A 116 5.77 11.45 -4.07
CA THR A 116 5.43 10.19 -3.41
C THR A 116 4.44 9.43 -4.26
N VAL A 117 4.78 8.19 -4.60
CA VAL A 117 3.84 7.23 -5.18
C VAL A 117 3.37 6.29 -4.07
N THR A 118 2.07 6.06 -4.03
CA THR A 118 1.40 5.17 -3.08
C THR A 118 0.69 4.09 -3.87
N ALA A 119 0.93 2.83 -3.55
CA ALA A 119 0.19 1.71 -4.09
C ALA A 119 -0.64 1.07 -2.97
N VAL A 120 -1.86 0.67 -3.30
CA VAL A 120 -2.74 -0.06 -2.38
C VAL A 120 -3.17 -1.35 -3.07
N ASP A 121 -2.97 -2.47 -2.38
CA ASP A 121 -3.38 -3.79 -2.85
C ASP A 121 -4.88 -4.06 -2.59
N LYS A 122 -5.36 -5.22 -3.03
CA LYS A 122 -6.75 -5.62 -2.84
C LYS A 122 -7.12 -5.95 -1.39
N LEU A 123 -6.12 -6.17 -0.54
CA LEU A 123 -6.23 -6.42 0.89
C LEU A 123 -6.05 -5.13 1.72
N SER A 124 -6.01 -3.97 1.07
CA SER A 124 -5.79 -2.64 1.66
C SER A 124 -4.41 -2.44 2.30
N LYS A 125 -3.42 -3.27 1.97
CA LYS A 125 -2.02 -3.01 2.29
C LYS A 125 -1.52 -1.86 1.43
N THR A 126 -0.76 -0.98 2.05
CA THR A 126 -0.24 0.21 1.40
C THR A 126 1.28 0.18 1.41
N VAL A 127 1.88 0.48 0.27
CA VAL A 127 3.31 0.76 0.15
C VAL A 127 3.49 2.15 -0.46
N THR A 128 4.54 2.85 -0.03
CA THR A 128 4.90 4.15 -0.57
C THR A 128 6.36 4.16 -1.00
N LYS A 129 6.67 4.95 -2.02
CA LYS A 129 8.03 5.28 -2.42
C LYS A 129 8.09 6.75 -2.75
N SER A 130 9.18 7.39 -2.33
CA SER A 130 9.37 8.82 -2.53
C SER A 130 10.70 9.15 -3.20
N VAL A 131 10.71 10.26 -3.93
CA VAL A 131 11.89 10.86 -4.53
C VAL A 131 11.82 12.37 -4.37
N ASN A 132 12.94 12.97 -3.96
CA ASN A 132 13.05 14.41 -3.79
C ASN A 132 13.54 15.07 -5.07
N VAL A 133 12.88 16.16 -5.47
CA VAL A 133 13.25 16.97 -6.63
C VAL A 133 13.19 18.45 -6.25
N MET A 134 13.69 19.31 -7.12
CA MET A 134 13.66 20.76 -6.93
C MET A 134 12.82 21.42 -8.01
N LEU A 135 11.99 22.36 -7.61
CA LEU A 135 11.26 23.24 -8.51
C LEU A 135 11.93 24.60 -8.50
N ASN A 136 12.02 25.23 -9.67
CA ASN A 136 12.59 26.57 -9.82
C ASN A 136 11.66 27.46 -10.65
N SER A 137 11.86 28.78 -10.56
CA SER A 137 11.14 29.77 -11.38
C SER A 137 11.51 29.70 -12.84
#